data_AF-A0A6I2SXP0-F1
#
_entry.id   AF-A0A6I2SXP0-F1
#
_cell.length_a   1.000
_cell.length_b   1.000
_cell.length_c   1.000
_cell.angle_alpha   90.00
_cell.angle_beta   90.00
_cell.angle_gamma   90.00
#
_symmetry.space_group_name_H-M   'P 1'
#
loop_
_entity.id
_entity.type
_entity.pdbx_description
1 polymer ?
#
loop_
_entity_poly.entity_id
_entity_poly.type
_entity_poly.pdbx_seq_one_letter_code
_entity_poly.pdbx_strand_id
1 'polypeptide(L)'
;MKKEGIMRNFMAIAFLFVAVNAYADGYMLKAGRFPEGKVTVLTLTTEQQQLIDLDRRCRKNKYTPYIFRLTPEQSERLRKEAGSSPKRFAIFESYQGDRGIDIEFNVINRFNEKTIEIPHKLLIPERQLRDWERNTMGWEPNPLDKPGIAKLVTGKCP
;
A
#
# COMPACT_ATOMS: atom_id res chain seq x y z
N MET A 1 -75.04 2.48 -27.90
CA MET A 1 -75.04 2.11 -26.47
C MET A 1 -73.64 1.73 -26.03
N LYS A 2 -73.21 2.28 -24.89
CA LYS A 2 -72.07 1.94 -24.00
C LYS A 2 -70.61 2.18 -24.46
N LYS A 3 -70.03 3.23 -23.85
CA LYS A 3 -68.61 3.45 -23.47
C LYS A 3 -68.11 2.34 -22.55
N GLU A 4 -66.83 1.95 -22.64
CA GLU A 4 -65.80 1.67 -21.59
C GLU A 4 -64.45 1.57 -22.37
N GLY A 5 -63.32 2.25 -22.14
CA GLY A 5 -62.73 2.86 -20.95
C GLY A 5 -61.93 1.83 -20.17
N ILE A 6 -60.59 1.74 -20.33
CA ILE A 6 -59.61 1.46 -19.27
C ILE A 6 -58.18 1.72 -19.81
N MET A 7 -57.64 2.80 -19.30
CA MET A 7 -56.23 3.18 -19.21
C MET A 7 -55.59 2.34 -18.07
N ARG A 8 -54.38 1.79 -18.27
CA ARG A 8 -53.41 1.25 -17.26
C ARG A 8 -52.52 0.19 -17.96
N ASN A 9 -51.20 0.09 -17.81
CA ASN A 9 -50.28 0.56 -16.79
C ASN A 9 -48.87 0.67 -17.39
N PHE A 10 -48.15 1.68 -16.92
CA PHE A 10 -46.69 1.81 -16.99
C PHE A 10 -45.99 0.53 -16.51
N MET A 11 -44.97 0.07 -17.24
CA MET A 11 -43.87 -0.65 -16.63
C MET A 11 -42.59 -0.39 -17.42
N ALA A 12 -42.03 0.81 -17.24
CA ALA A 12 -40.64 1.06 -17.57
C ALA A 12 -39.79 0.30 -16.54
N ILE A 13 -39.27 -0.87 -16.93
CA ILE A 13 -38.26 -1.59 -16.15
C ILE A 13 -36.95 -0.84 -16.32
N ALA A 14 -36.74 0.16 -15.48
CA ALA A 14 -35.44 0.77 -15.27
C ALA A 14 -34.56 -0.29 -14.58
N PHE A 15 -33.76 -1.00 -15.36
CA PHE A 15 -32.63 -1.77 -14.83
C PHE A 15 -31.64 -0.77 -14.22
N LEU A 16 -31.81 -0.51 -12.92
CA LEU A 16 -30.79 0.06 -12.07
C LEU A 16 -29.60 -0.90 -12.09
N PHE A 17 -28.62 -0.62 -12.97
CA PHE A 17 -27.26 -1.08 -12.79
C PHE A 17 -26.74 -0.43 -11.50
N VAL A 18 -27.02 -1.08 -10.37
CA VAL A 18 -26.26 -0.83 -9.15
C VAL A 18 -24.88 -1.40 -9.46
N ALA A 19 -24.00 -0.54 -9.99
CA ALA A 19 -22.58 -0.80 -9.94
C ALA A 19 -22.22 -0.88 -8.46
N VAL A 20 -22.29 -2.08 -7.91
CA VAL A 20 -21.71 -2.40 -6.62
C VAL A 20 -20.21 -2.27 -6.87
N ASN A 21 -19.67 -1.07 -6.67
CA ASN A 21 -18.26 -0.91 -6.44
C ASN A 21 -18.00 -1.66 -5.15
N ALA A 22 -17.65 -2.94 -5.27
CA ALA A 22 -16.87 -3.60 -4.25
C ALA A 22 -15.58 -2.78 -4.18
N TYR A 23 -15.56 -1.80 -3.28
CA TYR A 23 -14.33 -1.20 -2.83
C TYR A 23 -13.54 -2.36 -2.23
N ALA A 24 -12.61 -2.91 -3.01
CA ALA A 24 -11.52 -3.65 -2.41
C ALA A 24 -10.89 -2.68 -1.39
N ASP A 25 -10.75 -3.12 -0.15
CA ASP A 25 -10.21 -2.36 0.99
C ASP A 25 -8.70 -2.07 0.82
N GLY A 26 -8.31 -1.55 -0.35
CA GLY A 26 -6.93 -1.34 -0.75
C GLY A 26 -6.76 -0.24 -1.79
N TYR A 27 -5.58 0.39 -1.79
CA TYR A 27 -5.28 1.47 -2.72
C TYR A 27 -4.99 0.91 -4.13
N MET A 28 -5.81 1.32 -5.11
CA MET A 28 -5.60 0.97 -6.51
C MET A 28 -4.58 1.92 -7.15
N LEU A 29 -3.46 1.34 -7.61
CA LEU A 29 -2.42 2.09 -8.30
C LEU A 29 -2.81 2.36 -9.75
N LYS A 30 -2.60 3.59 -10.23
CA LYS A 30 -2.81 3.97 -11.64
C LYS A 30 -1.46 4.03 -12.35
N ALA A 31 -1.30 3.23 -13.39
CA ALA A 31 -0.01 3.04 -14.08
C ALA A 31 1.14 2.72 -13.10
N GLY A 32 0.85 1.89 -12.09
CA GLY A 32 1.82 1.49 -11.07
C GLY A 32 2.16 2.57 -10.04
N ARG A 33 1.42 3.68 -9.97
CA ARG A 33 1.67 4.78 -9.03
C ARG A 33 0.43 5.18 -8.24
N PHE A 34 0.62 5.87 -7.11
CA PHE A 34 -0.50 6.46 -6.37
C PHE A 34 -1.20 7.53 -7.23
N PRO A 35 -2.53 7.41 -7.47
CA PRO A 35 -3.23 8.28 -8.41
C PRO A 35 -3.47 9.69 -7.87
N GLU A 36 -3.48 9.88 -6.55
CA GLU A 36 -3.92 11.11 -5.91
C GLU A 36 -3.14 11.45 -4.65
N GLY A 37 -2.96 12.76 -4.42
CA GLY A 37 -2.30 13.33 -3.25
C GLY A 37 -0.83 13.66 -3.47
N LYS A 38 -0.25 14.38 -2.50
CA LYS A 38 1.18 14.71 -2.51
C LYS A 38 1.99 13.45 -2.16
N VAL A 39 3.06 13.23 -2.90
CA VAL A 39 4.01 12.13 -2.68
C VAL A 39 5.42 12.66 -2.54
N THR A 40 6.26 11.98 -1.77
CA THR A 40 7.72 12.14 -1.80
C THR A 40 8.31 11.01 -2.62
N VAL A 41 9.11 11.36 -3.63
CA VAL A 41 9.84 10.38 -4.46
C VAL A 41 11.30 10.36 -4.07
N LEU A 42 11.80 9.18 -3.68
CA LEU A 42 13.18 8.98 -3.23
C LEU A 42 13.89 7.97 -4.11
N THR A 43 15.20 8.15 -4.26
CA THR A 43 16.08 7.17 -4.90
C THR A 43 16.56 6.17 -3.85
N LEU A 44 16.47 4.88 -4.16
CA LEU A 44 17.00 3.79 -3.34
C LEU A 44 18.52 3.75 -3.46
N THR A 45 19.20 3.54 -2.34
CA THR A 45 20.63 3.18 -2.37
C THR A 45 20.81 1.78 -2.98
N THR A 46 22.01 1.47 -3.45
CA THR A 46 22.34 0.12 -3.93
C THR A 46 22.04 -0.95 -2.89
N GLU A 47 22.37 -0.67 -1.62
CA GLU A 47 22.11 -1.59 -0.51
C GLU A 47 20.60 -1.82 -0.28
N GLN A 48 19.79 -0.76 -0.33
CA GLN A 48 18.33 -0.87 -0.21
C GLN A 48 17.73 -1.70 -1.35
N GLN A 49 18.22 -1.54 -2.59
CA GLN A 49 17.79 -2.36 -3.72
C GLN A 49 18.09 -3.84 -3.47
N GLN A 50 19.32 -4.15 -3.05
CA GLN A 50 19.76 -5.52 -2.75
C GLN A 50 18.93 -6.16 -1.62
N LEU A 51 18.57 -5.38 -0.59
CA LEU A 51 17.69 -5.84 0.50
C LEU A 51 16.31 -6.20 -0.02
N ILE A 52 15.65 -5.28 -0.73
CA ILE A 52 14.32 -5.51 -1.29
C ILE A 52 14.32 -6.76 -2.19
N ASP A 53 15.35 -6.91 -3.04
CA ASP A 53 15.48 -8.04 -3.94
C ASP A 53 15.73 -9.37 -3.18
N LEU A 54 16.50 -9.35 -2.09
CA LEU A 54 16.69 -10.51 -1.20
C LEU A 54 15.37 -10.89 -0.52
N ASP A 55 14.69 -9.92 0.10
CA ASP A 55 13.44 -10.17 0.81
C ASP A 55 12.34 -10.66 -0.12
N ARG A 56 12.27 -10.14 -1.36
CA ARG A 56 11.41 -10.68 -2.41
C ARG A 56 11.69 -12.16 -2.70
N ARG A 57 12.95 -12.54 -2.91
CA ARG A 57 13.31 -13.96 -3.15
C ARG A 57 12.98 -14.86 -1.97
N CYS A 58 13.02 -14.31 -0.76
CA CYS A 58 12.85 -15.07 0.47
C CYS A 58 11.42 -15.02 1.04
N ARG A 59 10.50 -14.28 0.43
CA ARG A 59 9.11 -14.16 0.89
C ARG A 59 8.41 -15.52 0.79
N LYS A 60 8.00 -16.06 1.95
CA LYS A 60 7.19 -17.29 2.06
C LYS A 60 5.72 -17.05 1.77
N ASN A 61 5.26 -15.81 1.91
CA ASN A 61 3.88 -15.41 1.66
C ASN A 61 3.87 -14.04 0.97
N LYS A 62 3.08 -13.91 -0.10
CA LYS A 62 2.88 -12.64 -0.83
C LYS A 62 2.12 -11.58 -0.03
N TYR A 63 1.38 -11.99 1.00
CA TYR A 63 0.52 -11.10 1.79
C TYR A 63 1.22 -10.39 2.96
N THR A 64 2.48 -10.73 3.27
CA THR A 64 3.22 -10.09 4.36
C THR A 64 4.17 -9.03 3.78
N PRO A 65 3.95 -7.73 4.04
CA PRO A 65 4.86 -6.68 3.56
C PRO A 65 6.22 -6.80 4.25
N TYR A 66 7.27 -6.33 3.59
CA TYR A 66 8.57 -6.14 4.22
C TYR A 66 8.65 -4.77 4.90
N ILE A 67 9.38 -4.70 6.03
CA ILE A 67 9.66 -3.42 6.68
C ILE A 67 10.82 -2.72 5.99
N PHE A 68 10.51 -1.65 5.28
CA PHE A 68 11.51 -0.76 4.77
C PHE A 68 11.86 0.34 5.79
N ARG A 69 13.15 0.67 5.86
CA ARG A 69 13.65 1.83 6.61
C ARG A 69 14.35 2.79 5.65
N LEU A 70 13.96 4.05 5.73
CA LEU A 70 14.63 5.13 5.03
C LEU A 70 16.03 5.35 5.60
N THR A 71 16.98 5.78 4.77
CA THR A 71 18.25 6.32 5.28
C THR A 71 18.00 7.60 6.08
N PRO A 72 18.98 8.07 6.90
CA PRO A 72 18.85 9.36 7.58
C PRO A 72 18.54 10.52 6.63
N GLU A 73 19.18 10.56 5.46
CA GLU A 73 18.99 11.62 4.45
C GLU A 73 17.61 11.54 3.81
N GLN A 74 17.17 10.33 3.46
CA GLN A 74 15.82 10.08 2.95
C GLN A 74 14.74 10.46 3.97
N SER A 75 14.95 10.11 5.25
CA SER A 75 14.05 10.44 6.35
C SER A 75 13.94 11.94 6.55
N GLU A 76 15.07 12.65 6.51
CA GLU A 76 15.10 14.11 6.63
C GLU A 76 14.37 14.78 5.48
N ARG A 77 14.57 14.27 4.25
CA ARG A 77 13.85 14.77 3.08
C ARG A 77 12.34 14.56 3.20
N LEU A 78 11.88 13.36 3.59
CA LEU A 78 10.47 13.09 3.80
C LEU A 78 9.89 14.01 4.89
N ARG A 79 10.61 14.20 6.00
CA ARG A 79 10.19 15.09 7.08
C ARG A 79 10.03 16.53 6.62
N LYS A 80 10.94 17.05 5.80
CA LYS A 80 10.84 18.40 5.22
C LYS A 80 9.64 18.53 4.28
N GLU A 81 9.35 17.52 3.48
CA GLU A 81 8.30 17.57 2.47
C GLU A 81 6.88 17.30 3.04
N ALA A 82 6.78 16.46 4.06
CA ALA A 82 5.52 15.92 4.59
C ALA A 82 5.26 16.25 6.08
N GLY A 83 6.21 16.90 6.78
CA GLY A 83 6.11 17.21 8.21
C GLY A 83 6.32 16.02 9.15
N SER A 84 6.46 14.81 8.62
CA SER A 84 6.69 13.59 9.39
C SER A 84 7.58 12.61 8.63
N SER A 85 8.26 11.72 9.34
CA SER A 85 9.00 10.59 8.74
C SER A 85 8.97 9.42 9.71
N PRO A 86 7.98 8.52 9.58
CA PRO A 86 7.94 7.25 10.31
C PRO A 86 9.25 6.47 10.14
N LYS A 87 9.53 5.59 11.09
CA LYS A 87 10.72 4.74 11.08
C LYS A 87 10.51 3.48 10.23
N ARG A 88 9.26 3.04 10.09
CA ARG A 88 8.91 1.78 9.46
C ARG A 88 7.88 2.01 8.37
N PHE A 89 8.10 1.33 7.26
CA PHE A 89 7.18 1.34 6.14
C PHE A 89 6.92 -0.06 5.61
N ALA A 90 5.70 -0.32 5.16
CA ALA A 90 5.40 -1.48 4.32
C ALA A 90 5.77 -1.16 2.88
N ILE A 91 6.65 -1.94 2.25
CA ILE A 91 7.03 -1.74 0.84
C ILE A 91 6.31 -2.72 -0.09
N PHE A 92 5.80 -2.17 -1.20
CA PHE A 92 5.15 -2.88 -2.30
C PHE A 92 5.87 -2.58 -3.62
N GLU A 93 5.76 -3.47 -4.60
CA GLU A 93 6.51 -3.40 -5.87
C GLU A 93 5.56 -3.43 -7.07
N SER A 94 4.96 -2.29 -7.42
CA SER A 94 4.01 -2.21 -8.53
C SER A 94 4.63 -2.51 -9.89
N TYR A 95 5.92 -2.18 -10.08
CA TYR A 95 6.65 -2.47 -11.31
C TYR A 95 6.83 -3.98 -11.57
N GLN A 96 6.64 -4.81 -10.54
CA GLN A 96 6.71 -6.28 -10.63
C GLN A 96 5.33 -6.92 -10.64
N GLY A 97 4.25 -6.13 -10.70
CA GLY A 97 2.89 -6.62 -10.86
C GLY A 97 2.02 -6.59 -9.60
N ASP A 98 2.48 -6.00 -8.48
CA ASP A 98 1.59 -5.70 -7.35
C ASP A 98 0.52 -4.68 -7.80
N ARG A 99 -0.75 -5.10 -7.78
CA ARG A 99 -1.87 -4.30 -8.34
C ARG A 99 -2.61 -3.45 -7.32
N GLY A 100 -2.36 -3.68 -6.04
CA GLY A 100 -3.06 -3.04 -4.94
C GLY A 100 -2.27 -3.19 -3.64
N ILE A 101 -2.65 -2.36 -2.68
CA ILE A 101 -2.01 -2.28 -1.37
C ILE A 101 -3.10 -2.53 -0.33
N ASP A 102 -2.99 -3.66 0.37
CA ASP A 102 -3.95 -4.09 1.40
C ASP A 102 -3.61 -3.52 2.80
N ILE A 103 -2.69 -2.55 2.85
CA ILE A 103 -2.24 -1.87 4.07
C ILE A 103 -2.42 -0.38 3.88
N GLU A 104 -3.06 0.26 4.86
CA GLU A 104 -3.50 1.64 4.68
C GLU A 104 -2.50 2.67 5.19
N PHE A 105 -1.44 2.24 5.89
CA PHE A 105 -0.58 3.11 6.67
C PHE A 105 0.90 2.90 6.43
N ASN A 106 1.64 4.01 6.41
CA ASN A 106 3.09 4.07 6.23
C ASN A 106 3.56 3.18 5.08
N VAL A 107 2.95 3.35 3.91
CA VAL A 107 3.24 2.54 2.74
C VAL A 107 4.27 3.21 1.84
N ILE A 108 5.09 2.38 1.21
CA ILE A 108 6.00 2.74 0.12
C ILE A 108 5.65 1.90 -1.11
N ASN A 109 5.61 2.54 -2.27
CA ASN A 109 5.53 1.85 -3.55
C ASN A 109 6.85 2.02 -4.33
N ARG A 110 7.51 0.91 -4.65
CA ARG A 110 8.62 0.87 -5.61
C ARG A 110 8.00 0.72 -7.01
N PHE A 111 7.96 1.82 -7.76
CA PHE A 111 7.33 1.87 -9.09
C PHE A 111 8.33 1.76 -10.24
N ASN A 112 9.63 1.67 -9.93
CA ASN A 112 10.67 1.16 -10.82
C ASN A 112 11.84 0.61 -9.98
N GLU A 113 12.89 0.11 -10.63
CA GLU A 113 14.02 -0.52 -9.94
C GLU A 113 14.73 0.38 -8.93
N LYS A 114 14.77 1.70 -9.13
CA LYS A 114 15.63 2.61 -8.39
C LYS A 114 14.88 3.62 -7.54
N THR A 115 13.57 3.75 -7.71
CA THR A 115 12.80 4.79 -7.03
C THR A 115 11.61 4.23 -6.30
N ILE A 116 11.37 4.84 -5.15
CA ILE A 116 10.19 4.63 -4.34
C ILE A 116 9.39 5.92 -4.24
N GLU A 117 8.08 5.78 -4.06
CA GLU A 117 7.19 6.87 -3.73
C GLU A 117 6.49 6.61 -2.39
N ILE A 118 6.27 7.70 -1.66
CA ILE A 118 5.67 7.71 -0.33
C ILE A 118 4.51 8.68 -0.35
N PRO A 119 3.25 8.21 -0.31
CA PRO A 119 2.08 9.08 -0.27
C PRO A 119 1.93 9.72 1.10
N HIS A 120 1.89 11.06 1.15
CA HIS A 120 1.86 11.81 2.41
C HIS A 120 0.60 11.53 3.22
N LYS A 121 -0.52 11.29 2.53
CA LYS A 121 -1.82 11.00 3.15
C LYS A 121 -1.86 9.70 3.96
N LEU A 122 -0.90 8.78 3.75
CA LEU A 122 -0.84 7.50 4.46
C LEU A 122 0.17 7.54 5.62
N LEU A 123 0.82 8.68 5.86
CA LEU A 123 1.78 8.81 6.94
C LEU A 123 1.05 8.98 8.27
N ILE A 124 1.27 8.03 9.17
CA ILE A 124 0.77 8.07 10.54
C ILE A 124 1.90 7.90 11.55
N PRO A 125 1.75 8.43 12.77
CA PRO A 125 2.71 8.20 13.85
C PRO A 125 2.89 6.72 14.17
N GLU A 126 4.11 6.32 14.57
CA GLU A 126 4.46 4.93 14.91
C GLU A 126 3.53 4.30 15.95
N ARG A 127 3.07 5.09 16.93
CA ARG A 127 2.12 4.61 17.94
C ARG A 127 0.80 4.16 17.31
N GLN A 128 0.26 4.96 16.39
CA GLN A 128 -0.97 4.62 15.68
C GLN A 128 -0.78 3.40 14.76
N LEU A 129 0.37 3.32 14.08
CA LEU A 129 0.71 2.15 13.28
C LEU A 129 0.74 0.87 14.13
N ARG A 130 1.38 0.92 15.31
CA ARG A 130 1.43 -0.21 16.24
C ARG A 130 0.06 -0.63 16.75
N ASP A 131 -0.78 0.34 17.08
CA ASP A 131 -2.13 0.07 17.55
C ASP A 131 -2.95 -0.59 16.44
N TRP A 132 -2.82 -0.15 15.19
CA TRP A 132 -3.46 -0.80 14.03
C TRP A 132 -2.92 -2.21 13.76
N GLU A 133 -1.59 -2.40 13.73
CA GLU A 133 -0.95 -3.71 13.53
C GLU A 133 -1.48 -4.74 14.55
N ARG A 134 -1.57 -4.35 15.83
CA ARG A 134 -2.05 -5.22 16.90
C ARG A 134 -3.56 -5.45 16.82
N ASN A 135 -4.34 -4.38 16.74
CA ASN A 135 -5.79 -4.44 16.94
C ASN A 135 -6.56 -4.84 15.66
N THR A 136 -6.01 -4.57 14.49
CA THR A 136 -6.66 -4.85 13.19
C THR A 136 -6.05 -6.07 12.52
N MET A 137 -4.72 -6.15 12.45
CA MET A 137 -4.05 -7.25 11.76
C MET A 137 -3.80 -8.48 12.67
N GLY A 138 -3.98 -8.33 13.99
CA GLY A 138 -3.75 -9.41 14.96
C GLY A 138 -2.28 -9.84 15.05
N TRP A 139 -1.35 -8.95 14.72
CA TRP A 139 0.07 -9.26 14.62
C TRP A 139 0.78 -9.25 15.99
N GLU A 140 0.87 -10.42 16.65
CA GLU A 140 1.74 -10.66 17.82
C GLU A 140 2.51 -12.02 17.73
N PRO A 141 3.85 -12.05 17.90
CA PRO A 141 4.78 -10.92 17.94
C PRO A 141 4.82 -10.24 16.56
N ASN A 142 5.01 -8.92 16.54
CA ASN A 142 4.95 -8.15 15.30
C ASN A 142 5.88 -8.76 14.24
N PRO A 143 5.37 -9.31 13.12
CA PRO A 143 6.21 -9.81 12.04
C PRO A 143 7.08 -8.67 11.47
N LEU A 144 6.67 -7.42 11.73
CA LEU A 144 7.38 -6.17 11.47
C LEU A 144 8.33 -5.71 12.62
N ASP A 145 8.81 -6.60 13.50
CA ASP A 145 9.84 -6.26 14.50
C ASP A 145 11.20 -6.94 14.32
N LYS A 146 11.39 -7.72 13.25
CA LYS A 146 12.71 -8.32 12.98
C LYS A 146 13.58 -7.37 12.12
N PRO A 147 14.64 -6.72 12.67
CA PRO A 147 15.65 -6.00 11.86
C PRO A 147 16.45 -7.01 11.01
N GLY A 148 17.06 -6.71 9.85
CA GLY A 148 17.68 -5.49 9.34
C GLY A 148 19.17 -5.78 9.07
N ILE A 149 19.69 -5.50 7.86
CA ILE A 149 21.10 -5.55 7.34
C ILE A 149 21.95 -6.80 7.63
N ALA A 150 21.99 -7.33 8.84
CA ALA A 150 22.73 -8.53 9.25
C ALA A 150 22.40 -9.80 8.42
N LYS A 151 21.29 -9.78 7.66
CA LYS A 151 20.86 -10.85 6.74
C LYS A 151 21.49 -10.76 5.34
N LEU A 152 21.99 -9.59 4.90
CA LEU A 152 22.63 -9.44 3.58
C LEU A 152 23.94 -10.22 3.49
N VAL A 153 24.70 -10.29 4.58
CA VAL A 153 26.06 -10.84 4.60
C VAL A 153 26.09 -12.33 4.23
N THR A 154 25.00 -13.07 4.45
CA THR A 154 24.94 -14.51 4.18
C THR A 154 24.23 -14.88 2.89
N GLY A 155 23.43 -13.96 2.31
CA GLY A 155 22.59 -14.22 1.14
C GLY A 155 21.51 -15.31 1.33
N LYS A 156 21.38 -15.87 2.54
CA LYS A 156 20.41 -16.92 2.87
C LYS A 156 19.10 -16.33 3.32
N CYS A 157 17.99 -16.99 2.97
CA CYS A 157 16.69 -16.62 3.48
C CYS A 157 16.61 -16.83 4.99
N PRO A 158 16.00 -15.89 5.74
CA PRO A 158 15.83 -16.00 7.19
C PRO A 158 14.81 -17.05 7.63
#